data_AF-A0A959H5D7-F1
#
_entry.id   AF-A0A959H5D7-F1
#
_cell.length_a   1.000
_cell.length_b   1.000
_cell.length_c   1.000
_cell.angle_alpha   90.00
_cell.angle_beta   90.00
_cell.angle_gamma   90.00
#
_symmetry.space_group_name_H-M   'P 1'
#
loop_
_entity.id
_entity.type
_entity.pdbx_description
1 polymer ?
#
loop_
_entity_poly.entity_id
_entity_poly.type
_entity_poly.pdbx_seq_one_letter_code
_entity_poly.pdbx_strand_id
1 'polypeptide(L)'
;MQAAGKKKGAQGRNQEIPDYLIYEVLEGKPVYYKGYKEVLAKNKTLEDIIGSSGLQLVIIEYLLRALYPVFEPSIYRVLTNEAGSHISKNNNLSNDIAIFEKSVLTPEKITKKYINIPAKIIIEVDLDGELGLEESFTENEYIHTKVQKMLDFGVEKVFWITTKTRRVLVATPGENWQIIDWNKDIELHRGCTFNIGAHLREEGIQPG
;
A
#
# COMPACT_ATOMS: atom_id res chain seq x y z
N MET A 1 -13.77 43.66 44.80
CA MET A 1 -12.86 42.50 44.68
C MET A 1 -13.65 41.35 44.06
N GLN A 2 -13.42 41.08 42.77
CA GLN A 2 -14.02 39.94 42.04
C GLN A 2 -13.09 38.73 42.21
N ALA A 3 -13.61 37.61 42.72
CA ALA A 3 -12.92 36.32 42.65
C ALA A 3 -13.59 35.49 41.54
N ALA A 4 -12.94 35.48 40.38
CA ALA A 4 -13.35 34.68 39.23
C ALA A 4 -13.10 33.19 39.51
N GLY A 5 -14.17 32.39 39.46
CA GLY A 5 -14.09 30.94 39.49
C GLY A 5 -13.32 30.39 38.29
N LYS A 6 -12.25 29.65 38.55
CA LYS A 6 -11.51 28.88 37.54
C LYS A 6 -12.45 27.83 36.94
N LYS A 7 -12.86 28.01 35.68
CA LYS A 7 -13.42 26.93 34.85
C LYS A 7 -12.35 25.84 34.71
N LYS A 8 -12.63 24.65 35.27
CA LYS A 8 -11.89 23.44 34.94
C LYS A 8 -12.06 23.19 33.45
N GLY A 9 -10.96 23.25 32.69
CA GLY A 9 -10.94 22.86 31.29
C GLY A 9 -11.45 21.43 31.15
N ALA A 10 -12.43 21.25 30.26
CA ALA A 10 -12.91 19.93 29.90
C ALA A 10 -11.74 19.13 29.32
N GLN A 11 -11.33 18.07 30.03
CA GLN A 11 -10.44 17.05 29.49
C GLN A 11 -11.07 16.52 28.20
N GLY A 12 -10.33 16.62 27.09
CA GLY A 12 -10.77 16.19 25.78
C GLY A 12 -11.26 14.74 25.82
N ARG A 13 -12.47 14.51 25.32
CA ARG A 13 -12.95 13.16 25.05
C ARG A 13 -12.03 12.58 23.98
N ASN A 14 -11.41 11.42 24.24
CA ASN A 14 -10.88 10.57 23.18
C ASN A 14 -12.04 10.28 22.22
N GLN A 15 -12.06 10.97 21.09
CA GLN A 15 -13.06 10.75 20.07
C GLN A 15 -12.64 9.47 19.35
N GLU A 16 -13.36 8.38 19.62
CA GLU A 16 -13.17 7.11 18.94
C GLU A 16 -13.35 7.34 17.43
N ILE A 17 -12.28 7.08 16.66
CA ILE A 17 -12.30 7.28 15.21
C ILE A 17 -13.17 6.16 14.61
N PRO A 18 -14.20 6.48 13.82
CA PRO A 18 -15.08 5.46 13.24
C PRO A 18 -14.33 4.42 12.40
N ASP A 19 -14.71 3.14 12.54
CA ASP A 19 -14.09 2.01 11.84
C ASP A 19 -14.14 2.13 10.31
N TYR A 20 -15.12 2.83 9.75
CA TYR A 20 -15.22 3.05 8.30
C TYR A 20 -14.08 3.92 7.74
N LEU A 21 -13.31 4.60 8.60
CA LEU A 21 -12.13 5.36 8.21
C LEU A 21 -10.85 4.52 8.25
N ILE A 22 -10.91 3.28 8.76
CA ILE A 22 -9.77 2.37 8.77
C ILE A 22 -9.55 1.88 7.34
N TYR A 23 -8.38 2.24 6.78
CA TYR A 23 -7.91 1.76 5.49
C TYR A 23 -7.41 0.31 5.62
N GLU A 24 -6.54 0.05 6.59
CA GLU A 24 -6.03 -1.29 6.87
C GLU A 24 -5.57 -1.44 8.33
N VAL A 25 -5.18 -2.66 8.72
CA VAL A 25 -4.68 -2.93 10.07
C VAL A 25 -3.31 -3.57 9.99
N LEU A 26 -2.30 -2.90 10.56
CA LEU A 26 -0.90 -3.34 10.59
C LEU A 26 -0.44 -3.44 12.05
N GLU A 27 0.04 -4.61 12.45
CA GLU A 27 0.44 -4.92 13.84
C GLU A 27 -0.65 -4.64 14.89
N GLY A 28 -1.92 -4.81 14.50
CA GLY A 28 -3.07 -4.47 15.33
C GLY A 28 -3.31 -2.97 15.53
N LYS A 29 -2.57 -2.12 14.83
CA LYS A 29 -2.80 -0.67 14.78
C LYS A 29 -3.60 -0.31 13.52
N PRO A 30 -4.66 0.50 13.65
CA PRO A 30 -5.40 0.98 12.49
C PRO A 30 -4.54 2.00 11.72
N VAL A 31 -4.50 1.83 10.41
CA VAL A 31 -4.03 2.82 9.45
C VAL A 31 -5.29 3.42 8.86
N TYR A 32 -5.45 4.74 8.90
CA TYR A 32 -6.65 5.40 8.43
C TYR A 32 -6.46 5.88 7.00
N TYR A 33 -7.54 6.16 6.26
CA TYR A 33 -7.42 6.82 4.96
C TYR A 33 -6.71 8.16 5.06
N LYS A 34 -5.87 8.48 4.08
CA LYS A 34 -5.26 9.82 3.97
C LYS A 34 -6.34 10.90 3.96
N GLY A 35 -6.20 11.93 4.78
CA GLY A 35 -7.23 12.96 4.94
C GLY A 35 -8.42 12.59 5.85
N TYR A 36 -8.39 11.47 6.59
CA TYR A 36 -9.48 11.10 7.52
C TYR A 36 -9.81 12.20 8.55
N LYS A 37 -8.83 13.01 8.95
CA LYS A 37 -9.01 14.15 9.87
C LYS A 37 -9.96 15.21 9.30
N GLU A 38 -9.95 15.42 7.99
CA GLU A 38 -10.87 16.34 7.32
C GLU A 38 -12.31 15.80 7.30
N VAL A 39 -12.46 14.46 7.25
CA VAL A 39 -13.76 13.80 7.39
C VAL A 39 -14.28 13.91 8.82
N LEU A 40 -13.41 13.72 9.83
CA LEU A 40 -13.76 13.96 11.23
C LEU A 40 -14.15 15.42 11.49
N ALA A 41 -13.50 16.36 10.81
CA ALA A 41 -13.80 17.78 10.86
C ALA A 41 -15.05 18.18 10.04
N LYS A 42 -15.63 17.24 9.27
CA LYS A 42 -16.76 17.45 8.34
C LYS A 42 -16.47 18.44 7.20
N ASN A 43 -15.20 18.61 6.86
CA ASN A 43 -14.77 19.40 5.69
C ASN A 43 -14.81 18.56 4.40
N LYS A 44 -14.71 17.24 4.54
CA LYS A 44 -14.77 16.25 3.45
C LYS A 44 -15.69 15.09 3.82
N THR A 45 -16.14 14.35 2.82
CA THR A 45 -16.78 13.05 2.95
C THR A 45 -15.76 11.92 2.82
N LEU A 46 -16.15 10.68 3.15
CA LEU A 46 -15.30 9.52 2.91
C LEU A 46 -14.99 9.39 1.41
N GLU A 47 -16.00 9.60 0.59
CA GLU A 47 -15.93 9.54 -0.88
C GLU A 47 -14.93 10.56 -1.45
N ASP A 48 -14.74 11.71 -0.79
CA ASP A 48 -13.76 12.74 -1.21
C ASP A 48 -12.30 12.36 -0.92
N ILE A 49 -12.06 11.33 -0.11
CA ILE A 49 -10.72 10.90 0.31
C ILE A 49 -10.36 9.48 -0.11
N ILE A 50 -11.33 8.71 -0.63
CA ILE A 50 -11.08 7.41 -1.24
C ILE A 50 -10.73 7.59 -2.70
N GLY A 51 -9.67 6.91 -3.14
CA GLY A 51 -9.30 6.77 -4.54
C GLY A 51 -7.86 7.18 -4.82
N SER A 52 -7.29 6.53 -5.83
CA SER A 52 -5.91 6.73 -6.25
C SER A 52 -5.71 8.02 -7.03
N SER A 53 -4.51 8.59 -6.95
CA SER A 53 -4.14 9.73 -7.79
C SER A 53 -4.04 9.33 -9.27
N GLY A 54 -4.21 10.28 -10.19
CA GLY A 54 -4.06 10.02 -11.63
C GLY A 54 -2.67 9.47 -12.00
N LEU A 55 -1.61 9.95 -11.33
CA LEU A 55 -0.25 9.44 -11.54
C LEU A 55 -0.10 7.98 -11.07
N GLN A 56 -0.65 7.65 -9.90
CA GLN A 56 -0.65 6.29 -9.37
C GLN A 56 -1.40 5.34 -10.32
N LEU A 57 -2.57 5.73 -10.83
CA LEU A 57 -3.33 4.93 -11.79
C LEU A 57 -2.57 4.68 -13.09
N VAL A 58 -1.88 5.69 -13.64
CA VAL A 58 -1.03 5.51 -14.83
C VAL A 58 0.14 4.57 -14.55
N ILE A 59 0.78 4.69 -13.37
CA ILE A 59 1.87 3.77 -12.98
C ILE A 59 1.35 2.34 -12.86
N ILE A 60 0.19 2.13 -12.23
CA ILE A 60 -0.43 0.80 -12.11
C ILE A 60 -0.79 0.24 -13.49
N GLU A 61 -1.37 1.04 -14.38
CA GLU A 61 -1.69 0.64 -15.76
C GLU A 61 -0.44 0.19 -16.53
N TYR A 62 0.63 0.97 -16.44
CA TYR A 62 1.93 0.65 -17.04
C TYR A 62 2.48 -0.66 -16.51
N LEU A 63 2.49 -0.83 -15.19
CA LEU A 63 2.96 -2.05 -14.55
C LEU A 63 2.15 -3.25 -15.01
N LEU A 64 0.82 -3.17 -15.02
CA LEU A 64 -0.03 -4.26 -15.51
C LEU A 64 0.31 -4.65 -16.96
N ARG A 65 0.54 -3.68 -17.84
CA ARG A 65 1.00 -3.94 -19.22
C ARG A 65 2.37 -4.62 -19.28
N ALA A 66 3.28 -4.26 -18.39
CA ALA A 66 4.58 -4.93 -18.27
C ALA A 66 4.47 -6.34 -17.67
N LEU A 67 3.51 -6.58 -16.79
CA LEU A 67 3.30 -7.86 -16.10
C LEU A 67 2.71 -8.93 -17.01
N TYR A 68 1.66 -8.63 -17.78
CA TYR A 68 0.91 -9.65 -18.52
C TYR A 68 1.75 -10.47 -19.53
N PRO A 69 2.73 -9.89 -20.26
CA PRO A 69 3.60 -10.66 -21.14
C PRO A 69 4.59 -11.57 -20.39
N VAL A 70 4.91 -11.24 -19.14
CA VAL A 70 5.92 -11.94 -18.32
C VAL A 70 5.31 -13.08 -17.53
N PHE A 71 4.10 -12.86 -17.01
CA PHE A 71 3.39 -13.81 -16.18
C PHE A 71 2.34 -14.54 -17.01
N GLU A 72 2.73 -15.69 -17.55
CA GLU A 72 1.87 -16.53 -18.37
C GLU A 72 0.53 -16.82 -17.64
N PRO A 73 -0.62 -16.43 -18.23
CA PRO A 73 -1.92 -16.57 -17.56
C PRO A 73 -2.31 -18.01 -17.26
N SER A 74 -1.67 -19.02 -17.88
CA SER A 74 -1.89 -20.44 -17.56
C SER A 74 -1.25 -20.83 -16.22
N ILE A 75 -0.15 -20.18 -15.83
CA ILE A 75 0.65 -20.47 -14.63
C ILE A 75 0.32 -19.49 -13.51
N TYR A 76 0.12 -18.21 -13.85
CA TYR A 76 0.02 -17.14 -12.88
C TYR A 76 -1.35 -16.48 -12.87
N ARG A 77 -1.62 -15.79 -11.78
CA ARG A 77 -2.74 -14.87 -11.63
C ARG A 77 -2.22 -13.53 -11.12
N VAL A 78 -2.48 -12.48 -11.89
CA VAL A 78 -2.25 -11.10 -11.48
C VAL A 78 -3.56 -10.53 -10.95
N LEU A 79 -3.58 -10.10 -9.70
CA LEU A 79 -4.71 -9.45 -9.05
C LEU A 79 -4.35 -8.00 -8.74
N THR A 80 -5.31 -7.10 -8.89
CA THR A 80 -5.18 -5.67 -8.61
C THR A 80 -6.44 -5.17 -7.91
N ASN A 81 -6.60 -3.85 -7.78
CA ASN A 81 -7.72 -3.19 -7.13
C ASN A 81 -7.78 -3.54 -5.64
N GLU A 82 -6.71 -3.20 -4.90
CA GLU A 82 -6.66 -3.33 -3.43
C GLU A 82 -6.91 -4.79 -2.98
N ALA A 83 -6.07 -5.71 -3.48
CA ALA A 83 -6.19 -7.13 -3.22
C ALA A 83 -5.99 -7.44 -1.72
N GLY A 84 -7.10 -7.59 -1.00
CA GLY A 84 -7.11 -7.83 0.45
C GLY A 84 -6.43 -9.14 0.85
N SER A 85 -5.46 -9.03 1.75
CA SER A 85 -4.61 -10.11 2.25
C SER A 85 -4.71 -10.22 3.77
N HIS A 86 -5.17 -11.38 4.25
CA HIS A 86 -5.17 -11.73 5.66
C HIS A 86 -3.90 -12.51 5.98
N ILE A 87 -2.86 -11.79 6.42
CA ILE A 87 -1.52 -12.38 6.60
C ILE A 87 -1.34 -13.00 7.99
N SER A 88 -2.03 -12.49 9.01
CA SER A 88 -2.08 -13.07 10.36
C SER A 88 -3.16 -12.39 11.21
N LYS A 89 -3.36 -12.86 12.45
CA LYS A 89 -4.25 -12.20 13.40
C LYS A 89 -3.86 -10.72 13.52
N ASN A 90 -4.86 -9.85 13.34
CA ASN A 90 -4.71 -8.39 13.38
C ASN A 90 -3.80 -7.79 12.30
N ASN A 91 -3.59 -8.49 11.19
CA ASN A 91 -2.90 -7.97 10.02
C ASN A 91 -3.74 -8.26 8.78
N ASN A 92 -4.53 -7.26 8.38
CA ASN A 92 -5.31 -7.26 7.16
C ASN A 92 -4.73 -6.16 6.29
N LEU A 93 -4.04 -6.53 5.22
CA LEU A 93 -3.37 -5.61 4.33
C LEU A 93 -4.12 -5.47 3.02
N SER A 94 -4.06 -4.29 2.42
CA SER A 94 -4.45 -4.06 1.04
C SER A 94 -3.19 -3.98 0.16
N ASN A 95 -3.21 -4.61 -1.02
CA ASN A 95 -2.09 -4.57 -1.96
C ASN A 95 -2.57 -4.05 -3.32
N ASP A 96 -1.83 -3.13 -3.94
CA ASP A 96 -2.20 -2.57 -5.24
C ASP A 96 -2.15 -3.61 -6.36
N ILE A 97 -1.08 -4.42 -6.37
CA ILE A 97 -0.92 -5.56 -7.27
C ILE A 97 -0.31 -6.74 -6.52
N ALA A 98 -0.95 -7.91 -6.65
CA ALA A 98 -0.48 -9.17 -6.10
C ALA A 98 -0.44 -10.26 -7.17
N ILE A 99 0.70 -10.94 -7.31
CA ILE A 99 0.93 -11.97 -8.33
C ILE A 99 1.04 -13.32 -7.65
N PHE A 100 0.21 -14.28 -8.05
CA PHE A 100 0.18 -15.63 -7.48
C PHE A 100 0.49 -16.68 -8.53
N GLU A 101 1.15 -17.75 -8.12
CA GLU A 101 1.11 -19.02 -8.87
C GLU A 101 -0.25 -19.68 -8.68
N LYS A 102 -0.89 -20.14 -9.76
CA LYS A 102 -2.20 -20.82 -9.71
C LYS A 102 -2.15 -22.17 -8.99
N SER A 103 -0.98 -22.81 -8.95
CA SER A 103 -0.70 -24.00 -8.14
C SER A 103 -0.82 -23.73 -6.64
N VAL A 104 -0.57 -22.48 -6.22
CA VAL A 104 -0.62 -22.03 -4.83
C VAL A 104 -1.99 -21.40 -4.52
N LEU A 105 -2.46 -20.47 -5.34
CA LEU A 105 -3.81 -19.90 -5.29
C LEU A 105 -4.77 -20.72 -6.17
N THR A 106 -5.09 -21.91 -5.68
CA THR A 106 -5.98 -22.86 -6.36
C THR A 106 -7.44 -22.37 -6.37
N PRO A 107 -8.30 -22.88 -7.26
CA PRO A 107 -9.67 -22.41 -7.39
C PRO A 107 -10.49 -22.41 -6.09
N GLU A 108 -10.26 -23.39 -5.21
CA GLU A 108 -11.00 -23.58 -3.95
C GLU A 108 -10.68 -22.49 -2.91
N LYS A 109 -9.55 -21.81 -3.08
CA LYS A 109 -9.09 -20.71 -2.21
C LYS A 109 -9.67 -19.37 -2.61
N ILE A 110 -10.31 -19.27 -3.79
CA ILE A 110 -10.96 -18.05 -4.25
C ILE A 110 -12.36 -17.99 -3.66
N THR A 111 -12.52 -17.20 -2.60
CA THR A 111 -13.79 -17.07 -1.88
C THR A 111 -14.18 -15.60 -1.73
N LYS A 112 -15.27 -15.32 -1.00
CA LYS A 112 -15.67 -13.95 -0.64
C LYS A 112 -14.84 -13.35 0.52
N LYS A 113 -13.82 -14.07 1.00
CA LYS A 113 -12.93 -13.64 2.08
C LYS A 113 -11.58 -13.18 1.51
N TYR A 114 -10.82 -12.44 2.31
CA TYR A 114 -9.44 -12.09 1.98
C TYR A 114 -8.57 -13.32 1.72
N ILE A 115 -7.60 -13.14 0.83
CA ILE A 115 -6.62 -14.17 0.51
C ILE A 115 -5.72 -14.36 1.74
N ASN A 116 -5.56 -15.59 2.20
CA ASN A 116 -4.77 -15.93 3.37
C ASN A 116 -3.54 -16.79 3.03
N ILE A 117 -2.99 -16.55 1.84
CA ILE A 117 -1.85 -17.27 1.27
C ILE A 117 -0.92 -16.23 0.65
N PRO A 118 0.41 -16.40 0.75
CA PRO A 118 1.36 -15.43 0.22
C PRO A 118 1.28 -15.33 -1.30
N ALA A 119 1.34 -14.09 -1.79
CA ALA A 119 1.64 -13.82 -3.18
C ALA A 119 3.11 -14.15 -3.48
N LYS A 120 3.42 -14.47 -4.74
CA LYS A 120 4.80 -14.58 -5.20
C LYS A 120 5.47 -13.21 -5.19
N ILE A 121 4.80 -12.21 -5.77
CA ILE A 121 5.29 -10.84 -5.86
C ILE A 121 4.16 -9.88 -5.47
N ILE A 122 4.52 -8.84 -4.72
CA ILE A 122 3.65 -7.70 -4.41
C ILE A 122 4.27 -6.43 -4.98
N ILE A 123 3.43 -5.56 -5.55
CA ILE A 123 3.82 -4.22 -5.98
C ILE A 123 2.85 -3.22 -5.35
N GLU A 124 3.39 -2.22 -4.66
CA GLU A 124 2.69 -1.11 -4.03
C GLU A 124 3.12 0.22 -4.67
N VAL A 125 2.19 1.16 -4.81
CA VAL A 125 2.44 2.50 -5.37
C VAL A 125 1.91 3.55 -4.42
N ASP A 126 2.82 4.32 -3.84
CA ASP A 126 2.56 5.32 -2.79
C ASP A 126 1.87 4.75 -1.54
N LEU A 127 1.52 5.64 -0.62
CA LEU A 127 0.74 5.35 0.56
C LEU A 127 -0.55 6.16 0.51
N ASP A 128 -1.68 5.47 0.43
CA ASP A 128 -3.03 6.06 0.51
C ASP A 128 -3.59 6.11 1.94
N GLY A 129 -2.80 5.62 2.90
CA GLY A 129 -3.09 5.70 4.33
C GLY A 129 -2.38 6.88 5.03
N GLU A 130 -2.93 7.30 6.16
CA GLU A 130 -2.25 8.09 7.16
C GLU A 130 -2.23 7.31 8.48
N LEU A 131 -1.07 7.34 9.11
CA LEU A 131 -0.89 6.75 10.43
C LEU A 131 -1.72 7.55 11.43
N GLY A 132 -2.41 6.83 12.31
CA GLY A 132 -3.33 7.40 13.29
C GLY A 132 -2.65 8.33 14.31
N LEU A 133 -3.38 8.69 15.35
CA LEU A 133 -3.00 9.69 16.37
C LEU A 133 -1.73 9.35 17.19
N GLU A 134 -1.07 8.22 16.95
CA GLU A 134 0.23 7.92 17.55
C GLU A 134 1.34 8.59 16.72
N GLU A 135 1.82 9.75 17.21
CA GLU A 135 2.84 10.61 16.59
C GLU A 135 4.20 9.93 16.29
N SER A 136 4.37 8.64 16.64
CA SER A 136 5.65 7.95 16.65
C SER A 136 5.88 6.96 15.50
N PHE A 137 4.99 6.88 14.51
CA PHE A 137 5.17 5.99 13.37
C PHE A 137 5.35 6.84 12.11
N THR A 138 6.52 6.78 11.50
CA THR A 138 6.85 7.48 10.27
C THR A 138 6.36 6.70 9.05
N GLU A 139 6.16 7.38 7.92
CA GLU A 139 5.84 6.74 6.63
C GLU A 139 6.87 5.64 6.29
N ASN A 140 8.15 5.89 6.52
CA ASN A 140 9.21 4.89 6.31
C ASN A 140 9.06 3.69 7.24
N GLU A 141 8.84 3.89 8.54
CA GLU A 141 8.64 2.78 9.49
C GLU A 141 7.43 1.94 9.10
N TYR A 142 6.35 2.57 8.64
CA TYR A 142 5.20 1.87 8.10
C TYR A 142 5.55 1.04 6.86
N ILE A 143 6.20 1.63 5.86
CA ILE A 143 6.61 0.92 4.64
C ILE A 143 7.51 -0.27 5.01
N HIS A 144 8.54 -0.04 5.82
CA HIS A 144 9.46 -1.09 6.25
C HIS A 144 8.75 -2.21 7.01
N THR A 145 7.83 -1.86 7.91
CA THR A 145 7.06 -2.84 8.69
C THR A 145 6.13 -3.65 7.79
N LYS A 146 5.36 -2.99 6.91
CA LYS A 146 4.44 -3.65 5.98
C LYS A 146 5.19 -4.58 5.02
N VAL A 147 6.29 -4.12 4.43
CA VAL A 147 7.16 -4.94 3.58
C VAL A 147 7.70 -6.14 4.36
N GLN A 148 8.24 -5.94 5.57
CA GLN A 148 8.76 -7.06 6.37
C GLN A 148 7.66 -8.09 6.68
N LYS A 149 6.44 -7.65 7.01
CA LYS A 149 5.31 -8.58 7.24
C LYS A 149 4.92 -9.37 6.00
N MET A 150 4.97 -8.76 4.81
CA MET A 150 4.75 -9.47 3.55
C MET A 150 5.82 -10.55 3.33
N LEU A 151 7.09 -10.22 3.54
CA LEU A 151 8.19 -11.17 3.40
C LEU A 151 8.08 -12.31 4.43
N ASP A 152 7.78 -11.99 5.69
CA ASP A 152 7.58 -12.97 6.78
C ASP A 152 6.38 -13.90 6.49
N PHE A 153 5.37 -13.38 5.78
CA PHE A 153 4.22 -14.17 5.34
C PHE A 153 4.55 -15.14 4.20
N GLY A 154 5.69 -14.96 3.54
CA GLY A 154 6.18 -15.83 2.47
C GLY A 154 6.17 -15.20 1.08
N VAL A 155 6.03 -13.86 0.98
CA VAL A 155 6.17 -13.16 -0.30
C VAL A 155 7.63 -13.18 -0.75
N GLU A 156 7.88 -13.59 -1.99
CA GLU A 156 9.23 -13.78 -2.51
C GLU A 156 9.88 -12.45 -2.93
N LYS A 157 9.09 -11.46 -3.36
CA LYS A 157 9.60 -10.14 -3.76
C LYS A 157 8.55 -9.05 -3.56
N VAL A 158 8.98 -7.91 -3.02
CA VAL A 158 8.14 -6.71 -2.88
C VAL A 158 8.77 -5.55 -3.62
N PHE A 159 7.97 -4.86 -4.42
CA PHE A 159 8.32 -3.56 -5.00
C PHE A 159 7.45 -2.49 -4.35
N TRP A 160 8.07 -1.47 -3.76
CA TRP A 160 7.34 -0.30 -3.27
C TRP A 160 7.78 0.93 -4.03
N ILE A 161 6.87 1.51 -4.80
CA ILE A 161 7.12 2.69 -5.64
C ILE A 161 6.67 3.92 -4.87
N THR A 162 7.57 4.89 -4.71
CA THR A 162 7.25 6.18 -4.08
C THR A 162 7.39 7.27 -5.12
N THR A 163 6.28 7.85 -5.56
CA THR A 163 6.24 8.88 -6.59
C THR A 163 6.88 10.19 -6.10
N LYS A 164 6.65 10.55 -4.84
CA LYS A 164 7.20 11.75 -4.20
C LYS A 164 8.74 11.80 -4.25
N THR A 165 9.40 10.66 -4.02
CA THR A 165 10.87 10.58 -4.01
C THR A 165 11.44 10.00 -5.31
N ARG A 166 10.57 9.51 -6.20
CA ARG A 166 10.95 8.93 -7.50
C ARG A 166 11.87 7.72 -7.31
N ARG A 167 11.50 6.87 -6.35
CA ARG A 167 12.27 5.69 -5.93
C ARG A 167 11.42 4.44 -5.95
N VAL A 168 12.09 3.31 -6.14
CA VAL A 168 11.52 1.98 -5.97
C VAL A 168 12.35 1.26 -4.93
N LEU A 169 11.72 0.89 -3.82
CA LEU A 169 12.25 -0.08 -2.89
C LEU A 169 12.04 -1.48 -3.48
N VAL A 170 13.09 -2.29 -3.52
CA VAL A 170 13.04 -3.70 -3.92
C VAL A 170 13.51 -4.53 -2.75
N ALA A 171 12.65 -5.43 -2.28
CA ALA A 171 12.92 -6.26 -1.12
C ALA A 171 12.69 -7.75 -1.44
N THR A 172 13.70 -8.57 -1.14
CA THR A 172 13.71 -10.02 -1.28
C THR A 172 14.11 -10.63 0.07
N PRO A 173 13.52 -11.75 0.54
CA PRO A 173 13.94 -12.40 1.78
C PRO A 173 15.42 -12.79 1.75
N GLY A 174 16.16 -12.44 2.81
CA GLY A 174 17.58 -12.79 2.95
C GLY A 174 18.57 -11.96 2.13
N GLU A 175 18.10 -10.95 1.39
CA GLU A 175 18.95 -10.03 0.62
C GLU A 175 18.94 -8.61 1.21
N ASN A 176 19.94 -7.81 0.83
CA ASN A 176 19.94 -6.38 1.13
C ASN A 176 18.85 -5.69 0.31
N TRP A 177 17.93 -5.01 0.97
CA TRP A 177 16.91 -4.23 0.28
C TRP A 177 17.55 -3.07 -0.50
N GLN A 178 17.05 -2.84 -1.69
CA GLN A 178 17.60 -1.84 -2.62
C GLN A 178 16.65 -0.68 -2.76
N ILE A 179 17.17 0.55 -2.77
CA ILE A 179 16.42 1.75 -3.14
C ILE A 179 16.97 2.24 -4.48
N ILE A 180 16.16 2.12 -5.52
CA ILE A 180 16.58 2.35 -6.91
C ILE A 180 15.87 3.60 -7.43
N ASP A 181 16.59 4.43 -8.19
CA ASP A 181 15.99 5.53 -8.94
C ASP A 181 15.04 4.97 -10.00
N TRP A 182 13.79 5.46 -10.04
CA TRP A 182 12.76 4.95 -10.94
C TRP A 182 13.03 5.18 -12.44
N ASN A 183 14.10 5.92 -12.78
CA ASN A 183 14.58 6.14 -14.14
C ASN A 183 15.54 5.04 -14.61
N LYS A 184 15.86 4.07 -13.75
CA LYS A 184 16.69 2.92 -14.08
C LYS A 184 15.80 1.72 -14.41
N ASP A 185 16.34 0.81 -15.21
CA ASP A 185 15.72 -0.49 -15.44
C ASP A 185 15.79 -1.31 -14.15
N ILE A 186 14.64 -1.81 -13.72
CA ILE A 186 14.49 -2.60 -12.49
C ILE A 186 13.98 -3.98 -12.88
N GLU A 187 14.68 -5.03 -12.46
CA GLU A 187 14.27 -6.41 -12.76
C GLU A 187 13.01 -6.80 -11.99
N LEU A 188 11.96 -7.08 -12.76
CA LEU A 188 10.68 -7.61 -12.31
C LEU A 188 10.78 -9.12 -12.03
N HIS A 189 11.01 -9.90 -13.10
CA HIS A 189 11.02 -11.36 -13.05
C HIS A 189 11.68 -11.95 -14.31
N ARG A 190 12.57 -12.93 -14.14
CA ARG A 190 13.23 -13.69 -15.22
C ARG A 190 13.89 -12.79 -16.26
N GLY A 191 14.61 -11.76 -15.82
CA GLY A 191 15.28 -10.82 -16.71
C GLY A 191 14.37 -9.82 -17.41
N CYS A 192 13.05 -9.85 -17.19
CA CYS A 192 12.18 -8.76 -17.61
C CYS A 192 12.35 -7.57 -16.66
N THR A 193 12.45 -6.37 -17.23
CA THR A 193 12.64 -5.12 -16.51
C THR A 193 11.51 -4.13 -16.77
N PHE A 194 11.27 -3.24 -15.82
CA PHE A 194 10.43 -2.05 -16.02
C PHE A 194 11.21 -0.77 -15.70
N ASN A 195 10.77 0.36 -16.25
CA ASN A 195 11.36 1.68 -16.04
C ASN A 195 10.27 2.75 -16.06
N ILE A 196 9.84 3.14 -14.86
CA ILE A 196 8.72 4.07 -14.67
C ILE A 196 9.07 5.44 -15.27
N GLY A 197 10.27 5.94 -15.00
CA GLY A 197 10.70 7.25 -15.46
C GLY A 197 10.81 7.33 -16.99
N ALA A 198 11.26 6.27 -17.65
CA ALA A 198 11.28 6.18 -19.11
C ALA A 198 9.86 6.17 -19.68
N HIS A 199 8.97 5.35 -19.14
CA HIS A 199 7.58 5.28 -19.59
C HIS A 199 6.85 6.63 -19.45
N LEU A 200 6.92 7.27 -18.28
CA LEU A 200 6.26 8.56 -18.08
C LEU A 200 6.79 9.65 -19.04
N ARG A 201 8.09 9.65 -19.35
CA ARG A 201 8.66 10.56 -20.36
C ARG A 201 8.13 10.29 -21.77
N GLU A 202 8.00 9.02 -22.15
CA GLU A 202 7.46 8.61 -23.44
C GLU A 202 6.02 9.09 -23.63
N GLU A 203 5.20 8.99 -22.57
CA GLU A 203 3.82 9.49 -22.52
C GLU A 203 3.73 11.03 -22.38
N GLY A 204 4.85 11.73 -22.20
CA GLY A 204 4.87 13.17 -21.98
C GLY A 204 4.34 13.62 -20.60
N ILE A 205 4.27 12.70 -19.64
CA ILE A 205 3.76 12.94 -18.29
C ILE A 205 4.89 13.47 -17.41
N GLN A 206 4.64 14.63 -16.78
CA GLN A 206 5.54 15.20 -15.79
C GLN A 206 5.04 14.85 -14.38
N PRO A 207 5.69 13.93 -13.66
CA PRO A 207 5.42 13.75 -12.25
C PRO A 207 5.85 15.02 -11.54
N GLY A 208 4.93 15.62 -10.78
CA GLY A 208 5.17 16.86 -10.02
C GLY A 208 6.27 16.76 -8.97
#